data_AF-D0GLA3-F1
#
_entry.id   AF-D0GLA3-F1
#
_cell.length_a   1.000
_cell.length_b   1.000
_cell.length_c   1.000
_cell.angle_alpha   90.00
_cell.angle_beta   90.00
_cell.angle_gamma   90.00
#
_symmetry.space_group_name_H-M   'P 1'
#
loop_
_entity.id
_entity.type
_entity.pdbx_description
1 polymer ?
#
loop_
_entity_poly.entity_id
_entity_poly.type
_entity_poly.pdbx_seq_one_letter_code
_entity_poly.pdbx_strand_id
1 'polypeptide(L)'
;MKDILKRPLNKREQMDGLTLILPENTSINTKMGNVIDLKTGYGIPIIFSKTNRCSNIFYHKKIGPDSYYSLSYNDYHTLTNEIAQKIIKANGFTKTCSK
;
A
#
# COMPACT_ATOMS: atom_id res chain seq x y z
N MET A 1 -16.70 17.35 1.60
CA MET A 1 -15.66 16.50 0.99
C MET A 1 -14.90 17.38 0.01
N LYS A 2 -13.59 17.62 0.16
CA LYS A 2 -12.82 18.37 -0.84
C LYS A 2 -12.69 17.49 -2.08
N ASP A 3 -13.04 18.01 -3.26
CA ASP A 3 -12.72 17.35 -4.51
C ASP A 3 -11.21 17.13 -4.58
N ILE A 4 -10.80 15.88 -4.74
CA ILE A 4 -9.41 15.54 -5.01
C ILE A 4 -9.13 16.14 -6.39
N LEU A 5 -8.16 17.07 -6.48
CA LEU A 5 -7.73 17.64 -7.75
C LEU A 5 -7.36 16.50 -8.71
N LYS A 6 -8.22 16.26 -9.70
CA LYS A 6 -8.00 15.23 -10.72
C LYS A 6 -6.98 15.76 -11.73
N ARG A 7 -6.07 14.90 -12.17
CA ARG A 7 -5.13 15.22 -13.27
C ARG A 7 -5.88 15.33 -14.60
N PRO A 8 -5.38 16.15 -15.55
CA PRO A 8 -5.93 16.19 -16.89
C PRO A 8 -5.93 14.80 -17.55
N LEU A 9 -6.99 14.49 -18.30
CA LEU A 9 -7.15 13.25 -19.09
C LEU A 9 -6.72 13.50 -20.55
N ASN A 10 -5.45 13.80 -20.78
CA ASN A 10 -4.92 14.16 -22.10
C ASN A 10 -3.80 13.23 -22.59
N LYS A 11 -3.36 12.25 -21.79
CA LYS A 11 -2.39 11.24 -22.25
C LYS A 11 -3.10 10.24 -23.15
N ARG A 12 -2.53 9.96 -24.33
CA ARG A 12 -3.00 8.91 -25.24
C ARG A 12 -1.94 7.82 -25.34
N GLU A 13 -2.35 6.57 -25.18
CA GLU A 13 -1.47 5.41 -25.22
C GLU A 13 -2.12 4.32 -26.09
N GLN A 14 -1.35 3.67 -26.97
CA GLN A 14 -1.85 2.60 -27.83
C GLN A 14 -1.62 1.25 -27.17
N MET A 15 -2.63 0.39 -27.16
CA MET A 15 -2.53 -0.98 -26.68
C MET A 15 -3.45 -1.88 -27.50
N ASP A 16 -2.90 -2.90 -28.15
CA ASP A 16 -3.66 -3.87 -28.95
C ASP A 16 -4.63 -3.25 -29.98
N GLY A 17 -4.21 -2.15 -30.61
CA GLY A 17 -5.02 -1.41 -31.59
C GLY A 17 -6.08 -0.48 -30.98
N LEU A 18 -6.17 -0.39 -29.65
CA LEU A 18 -7.01 0.56 -28.93
C LEU A 18 -6.20 1.77 -28.48
N THR A 19 -6.78 2.96 -28.63
CA THR A 19 -6.24 4.18 -28.04
C THR A 19 -6.89 4.43 -26.68
N LEU A 20 -6.10 4.34 -25.62
CA LEU A 20 -6.53 4.58 -24.25
C LEU A 20 -6.21 6.03 -23.86
N ILE A 21 -7.19 6.73 -23.30
CA ILE A 21 -7.03 8.08 -22.76
C ILE A 21 -6.84 7.96 -21.26
N LEU A 22 -5.68 8.40 -20.77
CA LEU A 22 -5.26 8.23 -19.39
C LEU A 22 -4.95 9.59 -18.73
N PRO A 23 -5.01 9.66 -17.38
CA PRO A 23 -4.50 10.82 -16.66
C PRO A 23 -3.01 11.05 -16.95
N GLU A 24 -2.56 12.31 -16.93
CA GLU A 24 -1.13 12.63 -17.02
C GLU A 24 -0.29 11.84 -16.00
N ASN A 25 0.95 11.51 -16.38
CA ASN A 25 1.87 10.73 -15.54
C ASN A 25 1.31 9.36 -15.11
N THR A 26 0.55 8.70 -15.98
CA THR A 26 0.21 7.27 -15.84
C THR A 26 0.75 6.51 -17.04
N SER A 27 0.96 5.20 -16.96
CA SER A 27 1.37 4.35 -18.10
C SER A 27 0.81 2.95 -17.96
N ILE A 28 0.66 2.23 -19.07
CA ILE A 28 0.25 0.82 -19.02
C ILE A 28 1.49 -0.07 -19.05
N ASN A 29 1.55 -0.98 -18.09
CA ASN A 29 2.52 -2.05 -18.09
C ASN A 29 1.85 -3.30 -18.66
N THR A 30 2.08 -3.52 -19.95
CA THR A 30 1.52 -4.64 -20.71
C THR A 30 2.03 -6.00 -20.22
N LYS A 31 3.22 -6.06 -19.60
CA LYS A 31 3.78 -7.31 -19.05
C LYS A 31 3.04 -7.77 -17.80
N MET A 32 2.65 -6.85 -16.94
CA MET A 32 1.94 -7.16 -15.69
C MET A 32 0.42 -6.94 -15.78
N GLY A 33 -0.07 -6.34 -16.87
CA GLY A 33 -1.48 -6.03 -17.07
C GLY A 33 -2.02 -4.97 -16.11
N ASN A 34 -1.19 -4.02 -15.67
CA ASN A 34 -1.58 -3.00 -14.70
C ASN A 34 -1.25 -1.57 -15.16
N VAL A 35 -1.95 -0.58 -14.58
CA VAL A 35 -1.68 0.85 -14.79
C VAL A 35 -0.73 1.34 -13.71
N ILE A 36 0.36 1.97 -14.13
CA ILE A 36 1.35 2.59 -13.26
C ILE A 36 1.05 4.08 -13.16
N ASP A 37 1.03 4.62 -11.94
CA ASP A 37 1.16 6.05 -11.73
C ASP A 37 2.65 6.42 -11.69
N LEU A 38 3.16 7.14 -12.68
CA LEU A 38 4.56 7.54 -12.76
C LEU A 38 4.91 8.67 -11.79
N LYS A 39 3.91 9.42 -11.30
CA LYS A 39 4.14 10.48 -10.32
C LYS A 39 4.37 9.90 -8.93
N THR A 40 3.63 8.87 -8.56
CA THR A 40 3.72 8.25 -7.22
C THR A 40 4.42 6.88 -7.21
N GLY A 41 4.63 6.28 -8.37
CA GLY A 41 5.06 4.89 -8.51
C GLY A 41 3.95 3.90 -8.12
N TYR A 42 4.35 2.64 -7.97
CA TYR A 42 3.58 1.66 -7.20
C TYR A 42 3.63 2.11 -5.75
N GLY A 43 2.53 2.66 -5.23
CA GLY A 43 2.47 3.09 -3.84
C GLY A 43 2.95 2.01 -2.87
N ILE A 44 3.34 2.40 -1.65
CA ILE A 44 3.85 1.47 -0.63
C ILE A 44 2.66 1.09 0.27
N PRO A 45 1.99 -0.07 0.05
CA PRO A 45 0.83 -0.46 0.85
C PRO A 45 1.31 -0.94 2.24
N ILE A 46 1.41 0.00 3.18
CA ILE A 46 1.58 -0.27 4.61
C ILE A 46 0.40 0.39 5.33
N ILE A 47 -0.36 -0.41 6.07
CA ILE A 47 -1.56 0.02 6.77
C ILE A 47 -1.30 -0.03 8.27
N PHE A 48 -1.62 1.06 8.95
CA PHE A 48 -1.66 1.14 10.40
C PHE A 48 -3.10 1.32 10.85
N SER A 49 -3.55 0.52 11.81
CA SER A 49 -4.89 0.67 12.37
C SER A 49 -4.87 0.47 13.88
N LYS A 50 -5.82 1.09 14.58
CA LYS A 50 -6.11 0.76 15.97
C LYS A 50 -7.16 -0.34 15.99
N THR A 51 -6.94 -1.37 16.78
CA THR A 51 -7.84 -2.52 16.90
C THR A 51 -7.94 -2.97 18.35
N ASN A 52 -9.05 -3.59 18.72
CA ASN A 52 -9.22 -4.29 19.98
C ASN A 52 -8.99 -5.81 19.86
N ARG A 53 -8.68 -6.28 18.66
CA ARG A 53 -8.40 -7.69 18.37
C ARG A 53 -6.94 -7.87 18.01
N CYS A 54 -6.32 -8.91 18.54
CA CYS A 54 -5.05 -9.40 18.06
C CYS A 54 -5.27 -10.62 17.17
N SER A 55 -4.50 -10.71 16.07
CA SER A 55 -4.44 -11.89 15.21
C SER A 55 -2.98 -12.22 14.87
N ASN A 56 -2.69 -13.49 14.60
CA ASN A 56 -1.36 -13.91 14.13
C ASN A 56 -1.15 -13.63 12.62
N ILE A 57 -2.09 -12.94 11.97
CA ILE A 57 -2.02 -12.58 10.55
C ILE A 57 -1.26 -11.26 10.41
N PHE A 58 -1.55 -10.30 11.28
CA PHE A 58 -0.93 -8.97 11.27
C PHE A 58 0.08 -8.81 12.40
N TYR A 59 0.94 -7.81 12.26
CA TYR A 59 1.84 -7.41 13.33
C TYR A 59 1.11 -6.50 14.30
N HIS A 60 1.27 -6.73 15.60
CA HIS A 60 0.57 -5.99 16.64
C HIS A 60 1.54 -5.38 17.64
N LYS A 61 1.20 -4.19 18.13
CA LYS A 61 1.83 -3.55 19.30
C LYS A 61 0.75 -3.26 20.33
N LYS A 62 0.82 -3.91 21.48
CA LYS A 62 -0.13 -3.69 22.58
C LYS A 62 0.07 -2.28 23.14
N ILE A 63 -1.04 -1.55 23.32
CA ILE A 63 -1.07 -0.21 23.90
C ILE A 63 -2.01 -0.11 25.11
N GLY A 64 -2.79 -1.15 25.39
CA GLY A 64 -3.67 -1.27 26.55
C GLY A 64 -4.22 -2.70 26.70
N PRO A 65 -5.14 -2.95 27.65
CA PRO A 65 -5.69 -4.29 27.91
C PRO A 65 -6.26 -4.96 26.65
N ASP A 66 -7.18 -4.27 25.98
CA ASP A 66 -7.83 -4.71 24.73
C ASP A 66 -7.59 -3.70 23.61
N SER A 67 -6.37 -3.16 23.51
CA SER A 67 -6.06 -2.17 22.48
C SER A 67 -4.66 -2.37 21.92
N TYR A 68 -4.60 -2.38 20.59
CA TYR A 68 -3.40 -2.64 19.82
C TYR A 68 -3.32 -1.66 18.66
N TYR A 69 -2.09 -1.29 18.29
CA TYR A 69 -1.82 -0.89 16.92
C TYR A 69 -1.56 -2.14 16.08
N SER A 70 -2.19 -2.25 14.93
CA SER A 70 -1.98 -3.29 13.94
C SER A 70 -1.24 -2.72 12.73
N LEU A 71 -0.29 -3.48 12.22
CA LEU A 71 0.49 -3.19 11.02
C LEU A 71 0.31 -4.35 10.04
N SER A 72 -0.15 -4.03 8.82
CA SER A 72 -0.16 -4.94 7.69
C SER A 72 0.51 -4.30 6.48
N TYR A 73 1.12 -5.11 5.63
CA TYR A 73 1.82 -4.63 4.45
C TYR A 73 1.85 -5.69 3.35
N ASN A 74 2.08 -5.28 2.11
CA ASN A 74 2.33 -6.21 1.00
C ASN A 74 3.80 -6.67 1.03
N ASP A 75 4.02 -7.93 1.41
CA ASP A 75 5.34 -8.54 1.50
C ASP A 75 5.90 -9.02 0.14
N TYR A 76 5.07 -9.10 -0.91
CA TYR A 76 5.52 -9.41 -2.26
C TYR A 76 6.39 -8.31 -2.89
N HIS A 77 6.30 -7.08 -2.38
CA HIS A 77 7.10 -5.96 -2.88
C HIS A 77 8.34 -5.75 -2.00
N THR A 78 9.53 -5.97 -2.55
CA THR A 78 10.81 -6.00 -1.80
C THR A 78 11.05 -4.72 -0.99
N LEU A 79 10.85 -3.54 -1.60
CA LEU A 79 11.01 -2.25 -0.91
C LEU A 79 9.99 -2.05 0.22
N THR A 80 8.76 -2.53 0.02
CA THR A 80 7.69 -2.45 1.02
C THR A 80 8.02 -3.35 2.21
N ASN A 81 8.49 -4.57 1.95
CA ASN A 81 8.92 -5.49 2.98
C ASN A 81 10.11 -4.95 3.77
N GLU A 82 11.12 -4.38 3.10
CA GLU A 82 12.29 -3.79 3.78
C GLU A 82 11.88 -2.66 4.74
N ILE A 83 11.03 -1.74 4.28
CA ILE A 83 10.54 -0.62 5.11
C ILE A 83 9.68 -1.14 6.26
N ALA A 84 8.76 -2.07 6.01
CA ALA A 84 7.90 -2.63 7.04
C ALA A 84 8.70 -3.33 8.14
N GLN A 85 9.71 -4.13 7.78
CA GLN A 85 10.58 -4.81 8.74
C GLN A 85 11.39 -3.84 9.60
N LYS A 86 11.89 -2.73 9.02
CA LYS A 86 12.54 -1.66 9.80
C LYS A 86 11.58 -1.03 10.82
N ILE A 87 10.34 -0.77 10.42
CA ILE A 87 9.30 -0.21 11.32
C ILE A 87 8.97 -1.20 12.43
N ILE A 88 8.74 -2.47 12.10
CA ILE A 88 8.42 -3.55 13.05
C ILE A 88 9.51 -3.64 14.12
N LYS A 89 10.77 -3.73 13.69
CA LYS A 89 11.94 -3.85 14.59
C LYS A 89 12.12 -2.61 15.46
N ALA A 90 12.02 -1.41 14.89
CA ALA A 90 12.20 -0.16 15.64
C ALA A 90 11.11 0.08 16.68
N ASN A 91 9.90 -0.42 16.44
CA ASN A 91 8.72 -0.11 17.27
C ASN A 91 8.23 -1.27 18.15
N GLY A 92 8.84 -2.46 18.05
CA GLY A 92 8.47 -3.61 18.86
C GLY A 92 7.11 -4.21 18.47
N PHE A 93 6.75 -4.18 17.19
CA PHE A 93 5.58 -4.93 16.72
C PHE A 93 5.89 -6.44 16.70
N THR A 94 4.91 -7.26 17.05
CA THR A 94 5.04 -8.72 17.09
C THR A 94 3.90 -9.40 16.33
N LYS A 95 4.17 -10.50 15.65
CA LYS A 95 3.13 -11.31 14.99
C LYS A 95 2.43 -12.29 15.93
N THR A 96 2.83 -12.29 17.21
CA THR A 96 2.24 -13.13 18.26
C THR A 96 1.26 -12.32 19.08
N CYS A 97 0.09 -12.91 19.33
CA CYS A 97 -0.82 -12.43 20.36
C CYS A 97 -0.40 -12.98 21.72
N SER A 98 0.24 -12.14 22.53
CA SER A 98 0.44 -12.44 23.95
C SER A 98 -0.93 -12.52 24.62
N LYS A 99 -1.23 -13.65 25.28
CA LYS A 99 -2.40 -13.76 26.17
C LYS A 99 -2.27 -12.78 27.33
#